data_AF-A0A840A0G1-F1
#
_entry.id   AF-A0A840A0G1-F1
#
_cell.length_a   1.000
_cell.length_b   1.000
_cell.length_c   1.000
_cell.angle_alpha   90.00
_cell.angle_beta   90.00
_cell.angle_gamma   90.00
#
_symmetry.space_group_name_H-M   'P 1'
#
loop_
_entity.id
_entity.type
_entity.pdbx_description
1 polymer ?
#
loop_
_entity_poly.entity_id
_entity_poly.type
_entity_poly.pdbx_seq_one_letter_code
_entity_poly.pdbx_strand_id
1 'polypeptide(L)'
;MSRVPALLCAGLVAALALGAYGLQQIPRPVENARLIAWPQTASMPGFGETGELGPSEIADLTEYVLALAGAPRDQAAVIRAVPLYQTHCASCHGIGGEGAEILGTPDLTRGQFRYATDAEGVTLQIWHGTDGRGPMREAARTPSRPKG
;
A
#
# COMPACT_ATOMS: atom_id res chain seq x y z
N MET A 1 38.45 37.96 27.72
CA MET A 1 37.13 38.12 28.37
C MET A 1 36.11 38.35 27.26
N SER A 2 35.53 37.30 26.69
CA SER A 2 34.52 37.42 25.62
C SER A 2 33.22 36.78 26.10
N ARG A 3 32.32 37.61 26.61
CA ARG A 3 30.98 37.18 27.06
C ARG A 3 30.06 37.28 25.85
N VAL A 4 29.86 36.17 25.16
CA VAL A 4 28.77 36.05 24.19
C VAL A 4 27.46 36.19 24.97
N PRO A 5 26.58 37.15 24.64
CA PRO A 5 25.36 37.38 25.39
C PRO A 5 24.39 36.21 25.22
N ALA A 6 23.84 35.73 26.33
CA ALA A 6 22.91 34.60 26.44
C ALA A 6 21.65 34.69 25.55
N LEU A 7 21.40 35.86 24.96
CA LEU A 7 20.31 36.11 24.02
C LEU A 7 20.48 35.38 22.67
N LEU A 8 21.71 35.07 22.27
CA LEU A 8 21.99 34.32 21.02
C LEU A 8 21.62 32.83 21.10
N CYS A 9 21.61 32.23 22.29
CA CYS A 9 21.19 30.83 22.46
C CYS A 9 19.67 30.66 22.50
N ALA A 10 18.92 31.64 23.04
CA ALA A 10 17.46 31.57 23.14
C ALA A 10 16.75 31.72 21.78
N GLY A 11 17.29 32.53 20.88
CA GLY A 11 16.70 32.74 19.54
C GLY A 11 16.74 31.50 18.65
N LEU A 12 17.78 30.66 18.78
CA LEU A 12 17.93 29.46 17.96
C LEU A 12 16.93 28.34 18.35
N VAL A 13 16.61 28.24 19.63
CA VAL A 13 15.66 27.23 20.16
C VAL A 13 14.22 27.57 19.78
N ALA A 14 13.86 28.86 19.79
CA ALA A 14 12.52 29.31 19.39
C ALA A 14 12.23 29.10 17.90
N ALA A 15 13.24 29.32 17.03
CA ALA A 15 13.10 29.10 15.59
C ALA A 15 12.91 27.61 15.23
N LEU A 16 13.57 26.70 15.94
CA LEU A 16 13.40 25.25 15.74
C LEU A 16 12.04 24.74 16.25
N ALA A 17 11.54 25.28 17.36
CA ALA A 17 10.22 24.91 17.90
C ALA A 17 9.06 25.37 16.99
N LEU A 18 9.17 26.57 16.39
CA LEU A 18 8.19 27.07 15.43
C LEU A 18 8.20 26.28 14.11
N GLY A 19 9.38 25.84 13.66
CA GLY A 19 9.51 24.96 12.49
C GLY A 19 8.86 23.59 12.70
N ALA A 20 9.04 22.98 13.88
CA ALA A 20 8.44 21.70 14.21
C ALA A 20 6.91 21.78 14.40
N TYR A 21 6.42 22.87 15.02
CA TYR A 21 4.98 23.09 15.21
C TYR A 21 4.25 23.33 13.88
N GLY A 22 4.90 24.00 12.91
CA GLY A 22 4.38 24.20 11.56
C GLY A 22 4.19 22.90 10.78
N LEU A 23 5.08 21.90 10.95
CA LEU A 23 4.94 20.59 10.32
C LEU A 23 3.82 19.74 10.95
N GLN A 24 3.51 19.95 12.23
CA GLN A 24 2.43 19.26 12.93
C GLN A 24 1.04 19.81 12.60
N GLN A 25 0.96 21.03 12.03
CA GLN A 25 -0.29 21.69 11.64
C GLN A 25 -0.64 21.46 10.15
N ILE A 26 0.18 20.72 9.39
CA ILE A 26 -0.17 20.33 8.03
C ILE A 26 -1.39 19.39 8.13
N PRO A 27 -2.55 19.76 7.58
CA PRO A 27 -3.73 18.90 7.63
C PRO A 27 -3.39 17.61 6.89
N ARG A 28 -3.29 16.50 7.64
CA ARG A 28 -3.26 15.16 7.05
C ARG A 28 -4.57 15.02 6.27
N PRO A 29 -4.54 14.65 4.98
CA PRO A 29 -5.78 14.36 4.26
C PRO A 29 -6.56 13.34 5.09
N VAL A 30 -7.83 13.66 5.35
CA VAL A 30 -8.75 12.78 6.08
C VAL A 30 -8.69 11.39 5.45
N GLU A 31 -8.59 10.35 6.28
CA GLU A 31 -8.37 8.95 5.88
C GLU A 31 -9.17 8.53 4.62
N ASN A 32 -10.42 8.99 4.55
CA ASN A 32 -11.36 8.75 3.47
C ASN A 32 -11.02 9.48 2.16
N ALA A 33 -10.39 10.66 2.17
CA ALA A 33 -9.99 11.38 0.96
C ALA A 33 -8.99 10.57 0.11
N ARG A 34 -8.14 9.74 0.74
CA ARG A 34 -7.26 8.81 0.02
C ARG A 34 -8.00 7.64 -0.62
N LEU A 35 -9.07 7.17 0.01
CA LEU A 35 -9.90 6.09 -0.55
C LEU A 35 -10.64 6.53 -1.82
N ILE A 36 -11.01 7.81 -1.93
CA ILE A 36 -11.62 8.40 -3.16
C ILE A 36 -10.57 8.84 -4.18
N ALA A 37 -9.31 9.02 -3.75
CA ALA A 37 -8.22 9.50 -4.60
C ALA A 37 -7.37 8.41 -5.25
N TRP A 38 -7.46 7.11 -4.88
CA TRP A 38 -6.68 6.15 -5.65
C TRP A 38 -7.19 6.11 -7.10
N PRO A 39 -6.28 6.23 -8.08
CA PRO A 39 -6.62 6.22 -9.49
C PRO A 39 -7.45 4.99 -9.84
N GLN A 40 -8.56 5.21 -10.55
CA GLN A 40 -9.37 4.12 -11.11
C GLN A 40 -8.65 3.39 -12.26
N THR A 41 -7.38 3.72 -12.52
CA THR A 41 -6.57 3.25 -13.63
C THR A 41 -5.66 2.09 -13.26
N ALA A 42 -5.54 1.73 -11.98
CA ALA A 42 -4.71 0.62 -11.56
C ALA A 42 -5.40 -0.71 -11.90
N SER A 43 -4.78 -1.49 -12.79
CA SER A 43 -5.22 -2.83 -13.13
C SER A 43 -4.23 -3.82 -12.53
N MET A 44 -4.67 -4.66 -11.60
CA MET A 44 -3.89 -5.76 -11.06
C MET A 44 -4.36 -7.06 -11.73
N PRO A 45 -3.47 -7.85 -12.35
CA PRO A 45 -3.87 -9.11 -12.96
C PRO A 45 -4.34 -10.12 -11.90
N GLY A 46 -5.21 -11.05 -12.29
CA GLY A 46 -5.59 -12.20 -11.47
C GLY A 46 -4.57 -13.32 -11.63
N PHE A 47 -3.57 -13.39 -10.75
CA PHE A 47 -2.46 -14.34 -10.88
C PHE A 47 -2.90 -15.80 -10.74
N GLY A 48 -3.93 -16.07 -9.94
CA GLY A 48 -4.52 -17.40 -9.83
C GLY A 48 -5.36 -17.78 -11.05
N GLU A 49 -6.11 -16.82 -11.60
CA GLU A 49 -6.93 -17.04 -12.81
C GLU A 49 -6.10 -17.22 -14.08
N THR A 50 -5.00 -16.48 -14.19
CA THR A 50 -4.06 -16.61 -15.32
C THR A 50 -3.18 -17.87 -15.24
N GLY A 51 -3.12 -18.50 -14.06
CA GLY A 51 -2.28 -19.67 -13.81
C GLY A 51 -0.79 -19.34 -13.63
N GLU A 52 -0.44 -18.06 -13.46
CA GLU A 52 0.93 -17.62 -13.17
C GLU A 52 1.39 -18.03 -11.77
N LEU A 53 0.47 -18.11 -10.82
CA LEU A 53 0.73 -18.52 -9.44
C LEU A 53 -0.28 -19.57 -8.96
N GLY A 54 0.22 -20.58 -8.26
CA GLY A 54 -0.58 -21.62 -7.63
C GLY A 54 -1.12 -21.23 -6.25
N PRO A 55 -2.05 -22.04 -5.69
CA PRO A 55 -2.69 -21.72 -4.40
C PRO A 55 -1.72 -21.54 -3.23
N SER A 56 -0.67 -22.37 -3.14
CA SER A 56 0.33 -22.27 -2.08
C SER A 56 1.21 -21.02 -2.21
N GLU A 57 1.53 -20.62 -3.44
CA GLU A 57 2.33 -19.43 -3.72
C GLU A 57 1.54 -18.16 -3.39
N ILE A 58 0.25 -18.15 -3.72
CA ILE A 58 -0.67 -17.06 -3.34
C ILE A 58 -0.83 -16.99 -1.83
N ALA A 59 -0.94 -18.13 -1.14
CA ALA A 59 -0.99 -18.14 0.33
C ALA A 59 0.28 -17.53 0.94
N ASP A 60 1.46 -17.91 0.44
CA ASP A 60 2.74 -17.35 0.89
C ASP A 60 2.83 -15.83 0.62
N LEU A 61 2.38 -15.38 -0.56
CA LEU A 61 2.31 -13.95 -0.90
C LEU A 61 1.32 -13.18 -0.02
N THR A 62 0.19 -13.77 0.35
CA THR A 62 -0.74 -13.16 1.32
C THR A 62 -0.05 -12.93 2.66
N GLU A 63 0.70 -13.91 3.16
CA GLU A 63 1.51 -13.74 4.38
C GLU A 63 2.51 -12.59 4.20
N TYR A 64 3.22 -12.54 3.08
CA TYR A 64 4.19 -11.48 2.82
C TYR A 64 3.58 -10.08 2.79
N VAL A 65 2.47 -9.89 2.06
CA VAL A 65 1.78 -8.60 1.95
C VAL A 65 1.27 -8.12 3.31
N LEU A 66 0.73 -9.03 4.13
CA LEU A 66 0.29 -8.69 5.48
C LEU A 66 1.48 -8.40 6.42
N ALA A 67 2.63 -9.05 6.22
CA ALA A 67 3.85 -8.74 6.96
C ALA A 67 4.39 -7.35 6.62
N LEU A 68 4.32 -6.92 5.36
CA LEU A 68 4.66 -5.53 4.96
C LEU A 68 3.81 -4.49 5.70
N ALA A 69 2.53 -4.81 5.95
CA ALA A 69 1.62 -4.00 6.74
C ALA A 69 1.89 -4.04 8.27
N GLY A 70 2.94 -4.74 8.72
CA GLY A 70 3.33 -4.84 10.12
C GLY A 70 2.57 -5.88 10.94
N ALA A 71 1.75 -6.74 10.30
CA ALA A 71 1.07 -7.82 11.01
C ALA A 71 2.06 -8.95 11.38
N PRO A 72 1.94 -9.58 12.56
CA PRO A 72 2.70 -10.80 12.86
C PRO A 72 2.24 -11.96 11.96
N ARG A 73 3.15 -12.53 11.16
CA ARG A 73 2.87 -13.57 10.15
C ARG A 73 3.77 -14.80 10.27
N ASP A 74 3.46 -15.85 9.52
CA ASP A 74 4.33 -17.03 9.39
C ASP A 74 5.63 -16.64 8.66
N GLN A 75 6.75 -16.65 9.39
CA GLN A 75 8.06 -16.30 8.85
C GLN A 75 8.53 -17.25 7.75
N ALA A 76 8.16 -18.54 7.81
CA ALA A 76 8.54 -19.49 6.78
C ALA A 76 7.84 -19.17 5.45
N ALA A 77 6.55 -18.80 5.50
CA ALA A 77 5.78 -18.37 4.33
C ALA A 77 6.32 -17.05 3.76
N VAL A 78 6.60 -16.06 4.62
CA VAL A 78 7.21 -14.78 4.22
C VAL A 78 8.52 -15.00 3.46
N ILE A 79 9.40 -15.87 3.95
CA ILE A 79 10.67 -16.18 3.29
C ILE A 79 10.45 -16.81 1.90
N ARG A 80 9.53 -17.78 1.78
CA ARG A 80 9.20 -18.41 0.49
C ARG A 80 8.61 -17.40 -0.52
N ALA A 81 7.89 -16.40 -0.03
CA ALA A 81 7.24 -15.39 -0.84
C ALA A 81 8.18 -14.32 -1.41
N VAL A 82 9.36 -14.08 -0.82
CA VAL A 82 10.29 -13.04 -1.28
C VAL A 82 10.57 -13.10 -2.80
N PRO A 83 11.02 -14.23 -3.38
CA PRO A 83 11.28 -14.30 -4.83
C PRO A 83 10.01 -14.18 -5.68
N LEU A 84 8.86 -14.65 -5.17
CA LEU A 84 7.57 -14.51 -5.85
C LEU A 84 7.17 -13.03 -5.92
N TYR A 85 7.30 -12.32 -4.81
CA TYR A 85 6.96 -10.90 -4.73
C TYR A 85 7.85 -10.06 -5.66
N GLN A 86 9.16 -10.33 -5.69
CA GLN A 86 10.09 -9.67 -6.59
C GLN A 86 9.74 -9.88 -8.07
N THR A 87 9.28 -11.09 -8.41
CA THR A 87 8.97 -11.48 -9.79
C THR A 87 7.63 -10.91 -10.26
N HIS A 88 6.59 -10.98 -9.42
CA HIS A 88 5.21 -10.72 -9.83
C HIS A 88 4.64 -9.38 -9.34
N CYS A 89 5.16 -8.83 -8.24
CA CYS A 89 4.52 -7.73 -7.53
C CYS A 89 5.34 -6.44 -7.52
N ALA A 90 6.67 -6.55 -7.38
CA ALA A 90 7.55 -5.43 -7.10
C ALA A 90 7.64 -4.39 -8.23
N SER A 91 7.37 -4.78 -9.48
CA SER A 91 7.35 -3.86 -10.63
C SER A 91 6.26 -2.78 -10.50
N CYS A 92 5.16 -3.11 -9.83
CA CYS A 92 4.01 -2.23 -9.64
C CYS A 92 3.93 -1.70 -8.21
N HIS A 93 4.25 -2.52 -7.21
CA HIS A 93 4.13 -2.18 -5.79
C HIS A 93 5.45 -1.72 -5.14
N GLY A 94 6.57 -1.72 -5.87
CA GLY A 94 7.88 -1.44 -5.30
C GLY A 94 8.45 -2.65 -4.54
N ILE A 95 9.76 -2.63 -4.28
CA ILE A 95 10.44 -3.76 -3.61
C ILE A 95 9.98 -3.90 -2.15
N GLY A 96 9.70 -2.78 -1.48
CA GLY A 96 9.21 -2.78 -0.09
C GLY A 96 7.69 -2.63 0.02
N GLY A 97 6.96 -2.63 -1.10
CA GLY A 97 5.51 -2.47 -1.09
C GLY A 97 5.00 -1.04 -0.96
N GLU A 98 5.84 -0.04 -1.17
CA GLU A 98 5.49 1.37 -1.02
C GLU A 98 4.47 1.86 -2.06
N GLY A 99 4.28 1.11 -3.14
CA GLY A 99 3.39 1.47 -4.25
C GLY A 99 3.93 2.64 -5.09
N ALA A 100 3.13 3.06 -6.05
CA ALA A 100 3.42 4.19 -6.92
C ALA A 100 2.12 4.90 -7.30
N GLU A 101 1.95 6.13 -6.82
CA GLU A 101 0.75 6.94 -7.07
C GLU A 101 0.49 7.14 -8.57
N ILE A 102 1.56 7.33 -9.36
CA ILE A 102 1.46 7.49 -10.82
C ILE A 102 0.92 6.24 -11.53
N LEU A 103 1.13 5.05 -10.96
CA LEU A 103 0.57 3.79 -11.45
C LEU A 103 -0.79 3.46 -10.80
N GLY A 104 -1.20 4.26 -9.81
CA GLY A 104 -2.36 4.02 -8.97
C GLY A 104 -2.24 2.80 -8.06
N THR A 105 -1.03 2.28 -7.85
CA THR A 105 -0.80 1.12 -7.00
C THR A 105 -0.73 1.55 -5.53
N PRO A 106 -1.45 0.86 -4.62
CA PRO A 106 -1.49 1.22 -3.20
C PRO A 106 -0.16 0.92 -2.50
N ASP A 107 0.12 1.73 -1.48
CA ASP A 107 1.14 1.50 -0.46
C ASP A 107 0.67 0.37 0.47
N LEU A 108 1.23 -0.83 0.27
CA LEU A 108 0.89 -2.05 1.01
C LEU A 108 1.40 -2.01 2.45
N THR A 109 2.37 -1.14 2.78
CA THR A 109 2.95 -1.08 4.12
C THR A 109 2.04 -0.39 5.14
N ARG A 110 0.94 0.21 4.68
CA ARG A 110 -0.02 0.94 5.54
C ARG A 110 -1.09 0.05 6.15
N GLY A 111 -1.25 -1.18 5.67
CA GLY A 111 -2.34 -2.06 6.09
C GLY A 111 -3.73 -1.55 5.74
N GLN A 112 -3.84 -0.62 4.79
CA GLN A 112 -5.10 -0.06 4.30
C GLN A 112 -5.35 -0.57 2.88
N PHE A 113 -6.11 -1.66 2.78
CA PHE A 113 -6.48 -2.25 1.49
C PHE A 113 -7.89 -1.80 1.10
N ARG A 114 -8.06 -1.33 -0.14
CA ARG A 114 -9.37 -0.84 -0.63
C ARG A 114 -10.45 -1.93 -0.64
N TYR A 115 -10.06 -3.13 -1.05
CA TYR A 115 -10.97 -4.22 -1.42
C TYR A 115 -10.84 -5.45 -0.51
N ALA A 116 -10.07 -5.33 0.57
CA ALA A 116 -9.82 -6.42 1.51
C ALA A 116 -9.80 -5.87 2.94
N THR A 117 -10.41 -6.60 3.87
CA THR A 117 -10.44 -6.29 5.30
C THR A 117 -9.69 -7.33 6.14
N ASP A 118 -9.28 -8.43 5.53
CA ASP A 118 -8.63 -9.59 6.16
C ASP A 118 -7.75 -10.35 5.16
N ALA A 119 -7.11 -11.42 5.63
CA ALA A 119 -6.19 -12.25 4.84
C ALA A 119 -6.88 -12.98 3.68
N GLU A 120 -8.15 -13.37 3.85
CA GLU A 120 -8.93 -14.01 2.79
C GLU A 120 -9.20 -13.00 1.67
N GLY A 121 -9.57 -11.76 2.02
CA GLY A 121 -9.72 -10.67 1.08
C GLY A 121 -8.45 -10.40 0.27
N VAL A 122 -7.28 -10.39 0.93
CA VAL A 122 -5.99 -10.22 0.24
C VAL A 122 -5.71 -11.39 -0.71
N THR A 123 -5.93 -12.63 -0.25
CA THR A 123 -5.78 -13.85 -1.07
C THR A 123 -6.65 -13.79 -2.32
N LEU A 124 -7.93 -13.45 -2.16
CA LEU A 124 -8.87 -13.32 -3.27
C LEU A 124 -8.48 -12.17 -4.20
N GLN A 125 -7.93 -11.08 -3.66
CA GLN A 125 -7.48 -9.96 -4.47
C GLN A 125 -6.29 -10.35 -5.35
N ILE A 126 -5.31 -11.09 -4.82
CA ILE A 126 -4.16 -11.63 -5.59
C ILE A 126 -4.65 -12.65 -6.62
N TRP A 127 -5.60 -13.51 -6.24
CA TRP A 127 -6.12 -14.55 -7.12
C TRP A 127 -6.85 -13.97 -8.33
N HIS A 128 -7.80 -13.06 -8.10
CA HIS A 128 -8.71 -12.56 -9.12
C HIS A 128 -8.24 -11.25 -9.77
N GLY A 129 -7.42 -10.45 -9.09
CA GLY A 129 -7.03 -9.13 -9.61
C GLY A 129 -8.12 -8.07 -9.46
N THR A 130 -7.82 -6.87 -9.95
CA THR A 130 -8.73 -5.71 -9.98
C THR A 130 -8.58 -4.97 -11.30
N ASP A 131 -9.69 -4.42 -11.81
CA ASP A 131 -9.72 -3.59 -13.02
C ASP A 131 -9.73 -2.08 -12.72
N GLY A 132 -9.42 -1.71 -11.48
CA GLY A 132 -9.45 -0.33 -10.98
C GLY A 132 -10.83 0.16 -10.55
N ARG A 133 -11.91 -0.55 -10.90
CA ARG A 133 -13.29 -0.29 -10.43
C ARG A 133 -13.72 -1.22 -9.30
N GLY A 134 -13.06 -2.36 -9.15
CA GLY A 134 -13.35 -3.32 -8.09
C GLY A 134 -12.57 -4.62 -8.27
N PRO A 135 -12.75 -5.59 -7.36
CA PRO A 135 -12.21 -6.94 -7.55
C PRO A 135 -12.86 -7.59 -8.78
N MET A 136 -12.07 -8.30 -9.59
CA MET A 136 -12.57 -8.86 -10.85
C MET A 136 -13.67 -9.92 -10.63
N ARG A 137 -13.68 -10.63 -9.49
CA ARG A 137 -14.79 -11.55 -9.13
C ARG A 137 -16.15 -10.84 -9.00
N GLU A 138 -16.16 -9.56 -8.67
CA GLU A 138 -17.37 -8.74 -8.53
C GLU A 138 -17.71 -8.02 -9.85
N ALA A 139 -16.70 -7.56 -10.58
CA ALA A 139 -16.86 -7.05 -11.94
C ALA A 139 -17.46 -8.12 -12.89
N ALA A 140 -17.05 -9.39 -12.77
CA ALA A 140 -17.60 -10.51 -13.53
C ALA A 140 -19.09 -10.78 -13.23
N ARG A 141 -19.60 -10.33 -12.08
CA ARG A 141 -21.02 -10.45 -11.71
C ARG A 141 -21.87 -9.29 -12.25
N THR A 142 -21.25 -8.20 -12.68
CA THR A 142 -21.96 -7.05 -13.21
C THR A 142 -22.02 -7.19 -14.73
N PRO A 143 -23.20 -7.41 -15.35
CA PRO A 143 -23.27 -7.47 -16.81
C PRO A 143 -22.71 -6.17 -17.36
N SER A 144 -21.73 -6.28 -18.26
CA SER A 144 -21.12 -5.13 -18.91
C SER A 144 -22.24 -4.26 -19.48
N ARG A 145 -22.38 -3.03 -18.95
CA ARG A 145 -23.36 -2.06 -19.43
C ARG A 145 -23.25 -1.99 -20.96
N PRO A 146 -24.33 -2.28 -21.73
CA PRO A 146 -24.23 -2.29 -23.18
C PRO A 146 -23.74 -0.93 -23.66
N LYS A 147 -22.74 -0.96 -24.54
CA LYS A 147 -22.32 0.23 -25.27
C LYS A 147 -23.46 0.56 -26.24
N GLY A 148 -24.30 1.50 -25.84
CA GLY A 148 -25.22 2.19 -26.75
C GLY A 148 -24.47 3.13 -27.67
#